data_AF-A0A2V8S5P1-F1
#
_entry.id   AF-A0A2V8S5P1-F1
#
_cell.length_a   1.000
_cell.length_b   1.000
_cell.length_c   1.000
_cell.angle_alpha   90.00
_cell.angle_beta   90.00
_cell.angle_gamma   90.00
#
_symmetry.space_group_name_H-M   'P 1'
#
loop_
_entity.id
_entity.type
_entity.pdbx_description
1 polymer ?
#
loop_
_entity_poly.entity_id
_entity_poly.type
_entity_poly.pdbx_seq_one_letter_code
_entity_poly.pdbx_strand_id
1 'polypeptide(L)'
;MRRLAVAIGLALAAGTWGAPALADYNVSGRFLYVDREFDPNGFTGIEPQKPIRFADVQVMDGTKVAGQGVTDAQGNFVFRVQDTRTRDIYVRCLAHRATNSGVPVEIRSGNQSGDIWSVRSQTFLGHAPDQDLFIGTLVAIPGAGGEAFNLLDVANMGSDYLVSLRGPGPAPTLLVIFNASNPNLSSTVGNTITQARNAGYDDTVLLHEMGHYVVNSFSKSDSPGGVHHLSDCDQNLMLAFDEGHATAWGQSVR
;
A
#
# COMPACT_ATOMS: atom_id res chain seq x y z
N MET A 1 -23.32 -54.25 -67.11
CA MET A 1 -22.02 -53.98 -66.47
C MET A 1 -21.81 -52.48 -66.35
N ARG A 2 -21.79 -52.01 -65.09
CA ARG A 2 -21.22 -50.78 -64.49
C ARG A 2 -21.30 -49.43 -65.23
N ARG A 3 -22.19 -48.57 -64.73
CA ARG A 3 -22.15 -47.10 -64.86
C ARG A 3 -21.04 -46.56 -63.94
N LEU A 4 -20.12 -45.74 -64.46
CA LEU A 4 -19.17 -44.97 -63.67
C LEU A 4 -19.86 -43.72 -63.11
N ALA A 5 -19.81 -43.55 -61.78
CA ALA A 5 -20.16 -42.30 -61.12
C ALA A 5 -18.88 -41.49 -60.89
N VAL A 6 -18.87 -40.25 -61.36
CA VAL A 6 -17.82 -39.26 -61.09
C VAL A 6 -18.13 -38.61 -59.74
N ALA A 7 -17.23 -38.78 -58.77
CA ALA A 7 -17.31 -38.09 -57.48
C ALA A 7 -16.56 -36.75 -57.58
N ILE A 8 -17.27 -35.64 -57.37
CA ILE A 8 -16.70 -34.30 -57.22
C ILE A 8 -16.31 -34.15 -55.75
N GLY A 9 -15.01 -34.06 -55.48
CA GLY A 9 -14.49 -33.76 -54.15
C GLY A 9 -14.62 -32.26 -53.84
N LEU A 10 -15.46 -31.90 -52.88
CA LEU A 10 -15.41 -30.59 -52.24
C LEU A 10 -14.22 -30.55 -51.28
N ALA A 11 -13.21 -29.74 -51.58
CA ALA A 11 -12.16 -29.38 -50.64
C ALA A 11 -12.72 -28.34 -49.65
N LEU A 12 -12.98 -28.77 -48.41
CA LEU A 12 -13.20 -27.85 -47.29
C LEU A 12 -11.86 -27.21 -46.91
N ALA A 13 -11.67 -25.95 -47.28
CA ALA A 13 -10.64 -25.11 -46.70
C ALA A 13 -11.02 -24.78 -45.25
N ALA A 14 -10.53 -25.57 -44.30
CA ALA A 14 -10.60 -25.24 -42.88
C ALA A 14 -9.64 -24.07 -42.62
N GLY A 15 -10.16 -22.84 -42.66
CA GLY A 15 -9.46 -21.68 -42.15
C GLY A 15 -9.27 -21.86 -40.65
N THR A 16 -8.05 -22.16 -40.21
CA THR A 16 -7.67 -22.06 -38.81
C THR A 16 -7.64 -20.58 -38.45
N TRP A 17 -8.72 -20.08 -37.88
CA TRP A 17 -8.70 -18.83 -37.13
C TRP A 17 -7.80 -19.10 -35.92
N GLY A 18 -6.51 -18.73 -36.04
CA GLY A 18 -5.61 -18.75 -34.91
C GLY A 18 -6.21 -17.86 -33.83
N ALA A 19 -6.58 -18.45 -32.69
CA ALA A 19 -6.83 -17.65 -31.50
C ALA A 19 -5.59 -16.76 -31.29
N PRO A 20 -5.74 -15.47 -30.98
CA PRO A 20 -4.59 -14.63 -30.69
C PRO A 20 -3.77 -15.34 -29.62
N ALA A 21 -2.51 -15.63 -29.92
CA ALA A 21 -1.60 -16.18 -28.92
C ALA A 21 -1.56 -15.17 -27.78
N LEU A 22 -2.06 -15.56 -26.60
CA LEU A 22 -1.88 -14.79 -25.38
C LEU A 22 -0.37 -14.69 -25.17
N ALA A 23 0.14 -13.47 -25.25
CA ALA A 23 1.52 -13.18 -24.96
C ALA A 23 1.53 -12.72 -23.50
N ASP A 24 1.92 -13.64 -22.63
CA ASP A 24 2.03 -13.35 -21.21
C ASP A 24 3.50 -13.10 -20.86
N TYR A 25 3.72 -12.16 -19.96
CA TYR A 25 5.05 -11.87 -19.43
C TYR A 25 5.03 -11.77 -17.90
N ASN A 26 6.17 -12.02 -17.28
CA ASN A 26 6.38 -11.77 -15.86
C ASN A 26 6.89 -10.35 -15.65
N VAL A 27 6.38 -9.71 -14.61
CA VAL A 27 6.85 -8.42 -14.13
C VAL A 27 7.46 -8.64 -12.77
N SER A 28 8.71 -8.22 -12.60
CA SER A 28 9.45 -8.41 -11.37
C SER A 28 10.34 -7.22 -11.01
N GLY A 29 10.70 -7.12 -9.75
CA GLY A 29 11.55 -6.06 -9.23
C GLY A 29 11.51 -5.99 -7.72
N ARG A 30 12.00 -4.86 -7.19
CA ARG A 30 12.03 -4.58 -5.76
C ARG A 30 11.73 -3.11 -5.48
N PHE A 31 10.92 -2.86 -4.46
CA PHE A 31 10.63 -1.52 -3.94
C PHE A 31 11.14 -1.37 -2.51
N LEU A 32 11.92 -0.31 -2.28
CA LEU A 32 12.44 0.11 -0.99
C LEU A 32 12.01 1.56 -0.71
N TYR A 33 12.09 1.98 0.55
CA TYR A 33 11.99 3.38 0.95
C TYR A 33 13.19 3.76 1.83
N VAL A 34 13.53 5.04 1.84
CA VAL A 34 14.49 5.60 2.78
C VAL A 34 13.76 5.96 4.07
N ASP A 35 14.16 5.30 5.14
CA ASP A 35 13.71 5.54 6.50
C ASP A 35 14.57 6.60 7.20
N ARG A 36 14.14 7.08 8.36
CA ARG A 36 14.93 7.92 9.27
C ARG A 36 15.02 7.25 10.63
N GLU A 37 16.19 6.67 10.90
CA GLU A 37 16.42 6.01 12.18
C GLU A 37 16.47 7.05 13.31
N PHE A 38 15.68 6.82 14.36
CA PHE A 38 15.72 7.61 15.57
C PHE A 38 15.90 6.72 16.81
N ASP A 39 16.46 7.31 17.86
CA ASP A 39 16.64 6.72 19.18
C ASP A 39 16.02 7.64 20.25
N PRO A 40 16.18 7.38 21.56
CA PRO A 40 15.65 8.26 22.61
C PRO A 40 16.16 9.72 22.58
N ASN A 41 17.21 10.03 21.83
CA ASN A 41 17.73 11.38 21.60
C ASN A 41 17.20 12.02 20.30
N GLY A 42 16.34 11.32 19.56
CA GLY A 42 15.75 11.76 18.30
C GLY A 42 16.43 11.18 17.07
N PHE A 43 16.31 11.87 15.93
CA PHE A 43 16.88 11.42 14.67
C PHE A 43 18.40 11.27 14.76
N THR A 44 18.90 10.09 14.41
CA THR A 44 20.32 9.73 14.52
C THR A 44 21.18 10.32 13.40
N GLY A 45 20.55 10.81 12.33
CA GLY A 45 21.22 11.16 11.08
C GLY A 45 21.39 10.00 10.10
N ILE A 46 20.99 8.78 10.48
CA ILE A 46 21.07 7.59 9.64
C ILE A 46 19.77 7.42 8.84
N GLU A 47 19.91 7.28 7.52
CA GLU A 47 18.80 7.12 6.59
C GLU A 47 18.87 5.75 5.87
N PRO A 48 18.47 4.65 6.53
CA PRO A 48 18.62 3.32 5.96
C PRO A 48 17.57 3.04 4.89
N GLN A 49 17.89 2.18 3.93
CA GLN A 49 16.91 1.68 2.96
C GLN A 49 16.18 0.46 3.53
N LYS A 50 14.86 0.57 3.67
CA LYS A 50 13.97 -0.49 4.18
C LYS A 50 13.04 -1.00 3.08
N PRO A 51 12.59 -2.27 3.15
CA PRO A 51 11.67 -2.82 2.17
C PRO A 51 10.29 -2.16 2.25
N ILE A 52 9.69 -1.89 1.10
CA ILE A 52 8.25 -1.58 1.02
C ILE A 52 7.51 -2.91 1.08
N ARG A 53 7.00 -3.27 2.27
CA ARG A 53 6.40 -4.59 2.53
C ARG A 53 4.92 -4.64 2.20
N PHE A 54 4.48 -5.72 1.56
CA PHE A 54 3.06 -6.05 1.37
C PHE A 54 2.24 -4.98 0.66
N ALA A 55 2.88 -4.19 -0.19
CA ALA A 55 2.29 -3.08 -0.90
C ALA A 55 1.82 -3.52 -2.28
N ASP A 56 0.69 -2.97 -2.73
CA ASP A 56 0.19 -3.23 -4.08
C ASP A 56 1.13 -2.66 -5.14
N VAL A 57 1.35 -3.45 -6.20
CA VAL A 57 2.15 -3.09 -7.37
C VAL A 57 1.27 -3.20 -8.60
N GLN A 58 1.34 -2.22 -9.49
CA GLN A 58 0.55 -2.17 -10.72
C GLN A 58 1.42 -1.89 -11.94
N VAL A 59 1.15 -2.58 -13.04
CA VAL A 59 1.57 -2.15 -14.37
C VAL A 59 0.51 -1.22 -14.93
N MET A 60 0.93 -0.07 -15.42
CA MET A 60 0.06 0.99 -15.93
C MET A 60 0.27 1.22 -17.42
N ASP A 61 -0.83 1.25 -18.18
CA ASP A 61 -0.97 1.71 -19.57
C ASP A 61 -1.66 3.08 -19.53
N GLY A 62 -0.87 4.14 -19.49
CA GLY A 62 -1.36 5.49 -19.19
C GLY A 62 -2.04 5.55 -17.80
N THR A 63 -3.37 5.59 -17.79
CA THR A 63 -4.21 5.61 -16.57
C THR A 63 -4.87 4.27 -16.26
N LYS A 64 -4.73 3.26 -17.14
CA LYS A 64 -5.36 1.94 -16.98
C LYS A 64 -4.39 0.95 -16.33
N VAL A 65 -4.88 0.15 -15.40
CA VAL A 65 -4.13 -0.97 -14.83
C VAL A 65 -4.12 -2.12 -15.85
N ALA A 66 -2.93 -2.52 -16.28
CA ALA A 66 -2.71 -3.65 -17.18
C ALA A 66 -2.44 -4.97 -16.43
N GLY A 67 -1.94 -4.88 -15.20
CA GLY A 67 -1.65 -6.03 -14.36
C GLY A 67 -1.32 -5.58 -12.95
N GLN A 68 -1.39 -6.49 -11.98
CA GLN A 68 -1.19 -6.18 -10.57
C GLN A 68 -0.57 -7.34 -9.80
N GLY A 69 0.14 -7.01 -8.74
CA GLY A 69 0.72 -7.93 -7.76
C GLY A 69 0.97 -7.21 -6.44
N VAL A 70 1.76 -7.84 -5.57
CA VAL A 70 2.05 -7.34 -4.22
C VAL A 70 3.52 -7.57 -3.90
N THR A 71 4.16 -6.68 -3.15
CA THR A 71 5.51 -6.91 -2.63
C THR A 71 5.52 -7.91 -1.47
N ASP A 72 6.58 -8.71 -1.37
CA ASP A 72 6.84 -9.57 -0.22
C ASP A 72 7.40 -8.78 0.98
N ALA A 73 7.77 -9.50 2.04
CA ALA A 73 8.36 -8.92 3.26
C ALA A 73 9.75 -8.30 3.03
N GLN A 74 10.40 -8.58 1.91
CA GLN A 74 11.70 -8.05 1.51
C GLN A 74 11.58 -6.97 0.42
N GLY A 75 10.34 -6.61 0.06
CA GLY A 75 10.02 -5.61 -0.96
C GLY A 75 10.12 -6.12 -2.40
N ASN A 76 10.40 -7.41 -2.61
CA ASN A 76 10.43 -7.97 -3.96
C ASN A 76 9.01 -8.27 -4.43
N PHE A 77 8.80 -8.27 -5.75
CA PHE A 77 7.55 -8.74 -6.33
C PHE A 77 7.83 -9.52 -7.61
N VAL A 78 6.93 -10.44 -7.91
CA VAL A 78 6.82 -11.09 -9.22
C VAL A 78 5.36 -11.46 -9.46
N PHE A 79 4.83 -11.10 -10.63
CA PHE A 79 3.50 -11.52 -11.04
C PHE A 79 3.40 -11.60 -12.57
N ARG A 80 2.46 -12.40 -13.05
CA ARG A 80 2.21 -12.59 -14.48
C ARG A 80 1.18 -11.60 -14.97
N VAL A 81 1.45 -10.99 -16.12
CA VAL A 81 0.54 -10.09 -16.84
C VAL A 81 0.11 -10.77 -18.13
N GLN A 82 -1.20 -10.90 -18.31
CA GLN A 82 -1.78 -11.39 -19.55
C GLN A 82 -1.96 -10.22 -20.50
N ASP A 83 -1.35 -10.31 -21.68
CA ASP A 83 -1.32 -9.20 -22.61
C ASP A 83 -1.32 -9.66 -24.08
N THR A 84 -1.61 -8.73 -24.98
CA THR A 84 -1.60 -8.96 -26.43
C THR A 84 -1.11 -7.75 -27.22
N ARG A 85 -0.84 -6.61 -26.56
CA ARG A 85 -0.51 -5.35 -27.26
C ARG A 85 0.86 -4.84 -26.87
N THR A 86 1.66 -4.48 -27.86
CA THR A 86 2.86 -3.67 -27.68
C THR A 86 2.47 -2.23 -27.34
N ARG A 87 2.96 -1.69 -26.23
CA ARG A 87 2.62 -0.32 -25.78
C ARG A 87 3.59 0.21 -24.73
N ASP A 88 3.49 1.51 -24.47
CA ASP A 88 4.22 2.14 -23.38
C ASP A 88 3.60 1.76 -22.03
N ILE A 89 4.44 1.29 -21.11
CA ILE A 89 4.01 0.92 -19.76
C ILE A 89 4.95 1.47 -18.70
N TYR A 90 4.47 1.62 -17.47
CA TYR A 90 5.32 1.82 -16.29
C TYR A 90 4.78 0.99 -15.12
N VAL A 91 5.67 0.62 -14.21
CA VAL A 91 5.30 -0.09 -12.98
C VAL A 91 5.27 0.92 -11.83
N ARG A 92 4.20 0.91 -11.03
CA ARG A 92 4.06 1.71 -9.80
C ARG A 92 3.80 0.84 -8.59
N CYS A 93 4.31 1.27 -7.44
CA CYS A 93 3.97 0.71 -6.13
C CYS A 93 3.11 1.73 -5.38
N LEU A 94 2.02 1.28 -4.78
CA LEU A 94 1.09 2.10 -4.02
C LEU A 94 1.38 1.98 -2.52
N ALA A 95 1.24 3.06 -1.78
CA ALA A 95 1.23 3.05 -0.33
C ALA A 95 -0.12 2.51 0.18
N HIS A 96 -0.41 1.26 -0.17
CA HIS A 96 -1.65 0.54 0.11
C HIS A 96 -1.36 -0.93 0.34
N ARG A 97 -2.00 -1.50 1.35
CA ARG A 97 -1.99 -2.93 1.65
C ARG A 97 -3.42 -3.43 1.81
N ALA A 98 -3.83 -4.33 0.92
CA ALA A 98 -5.04 -5.12 1.11
C ALA A 98 -4.75 -6.38 1.94
N THR A 99 -5.59 -6.68 2.94
CA THR A 99 -5.52 -7.92 3.71
C THR A 99 -6.87 -8.25 4.36
N ASN A 100 -7.13 -9.54 4.59
CA ASN A 100 -8.28 -10.01 5.39
C ASN A 100 -7.86 -10.65 6.72
N SER A 101 -6.55 -10.69 7.00
CA SER A 101 -5.97 -11.32 8.20
C SER A 101 -5.33 -10.31 9.15
N GLY A 102 -5.44 -9.01 8.86
CA GLY A 102 -4.93 -7.89 9.65
C GLY A 102 -5.66 -6.60 9.28
N VAL A 103 -5.02 -5.46 9.53
CA VAL A 103 -5.55 -4.13 9.17
C VAL A 103 -5.20 -3.82 7.71
N PRO A 104 -6.20 -3.64 6.81
CA PRO A 104 -5.95 -3.03 5.52
C PRO A 104 -5.55 -1.56 5.71
N VAL A 105 -4.57 -1.07 4.95
CA VAL A 105 -4.02 0.29 5.14
C VAL A 105 -3.98 1.03 3.81
N GLU A 106 -4.43 2.29 3.81
CA GLU A 106 -4.32 3.23 2.70
C GLU A 106 -3.62 4.52 3.15
N ILE A 107 -2.55 4.93 2.46
CA ILE A 107 -1.93 6.24 2.66
C ILE A 107 -2.33 7.17 1.52
N ARG A 108 -3.18 8.17 1.81
CA ARG A 108 -3.74 9.13 0.83
C ARG A 108 -3.14 10.51 0.97
N SER A 109 -3.16 11.28 -0.11
CA SER A 109 -2.63 12.65 -0.16
C SER A 109 -3.69 13.69 0.20
N GLY A 110 -3.40 14.52 1.21
CA GLY A 110 -4.12 15.77 1.54
C GLY A 110 -5.49 15.60 2.20
N ASN A 111 -6.37 14.73 1.68
CA ASN A 111 -7.69 14.45 2.26
C ASN A 111 -8.16 13.01 1.96
N GLN A 112 -9.33 12.64 2.48
CA GLN A 112 -9.90 11.28 2.32
C GLN A 112 -10.19 10.90 0.86
N SER A 113 -10.53 11.87 0.01
CA SER A 113 -10.75 11.67 -1.42
C SER A 113 -9.48 11.80 -2.25
N GLY A 114 -8.34 12.05 -1.62
CA GLY A 114 -7.05 12.15 -2.28
C GLY A 114 -6.60 10.83 -2.88
N ASP A 115 -5.68 10.94 -3.84
CA ASP A 115 -5.04 9.78 -4.45
C ASP A 115 -4.18 9.05 -3.41
N ILE A 116 -4.10 7.72 -3.56
CA ILE A 116 -3.15 6.91 -2.81
C ILE A 116 -1.74 7.28 -3.26
N TRP A 117 -0.85 7.53 -2.30
CA TRP A 117 0.55 7.81 -2.59
C TRP A 117 1.18 6.66 -3.37
N SER A 118 2.02 6.98 -4.35
CA SER A 118 2.71 5.96 -5.13
C SER A 118 4.05 6.46 -5.63
N VAL A 119 4.96 5.52 -5.86
CA VAL A 119 6.20 5.72 -6.62
C VAL A 119 6.17 4.86 -7.86
N ARG A 120 6.85 5.31 -8.92
CA ARG A 120 6.87 4.60 -10.20
C ARG A 120 8.25 4.53 -10.81
N SER A 121 8.42 3.52 -11.65
CA SER A 121 9.52 3.42 -12.60
C SER A 121 9.42 4.43 -13.73
N GLN A 122 10.52 4.52 -14.48
CA GLN A 122 10.50 5.07 -15.83
C GLN A 122 9.47 4.35 -16.71
N THR A 123 9.08 5.02 -17.80
CA THR A 123 8.26 4.40 -18.82
C THR A 123 9.13 3.50 -19.71
N PHE A 124 8.70 2.27 -19.91
CA PHE A 124 9.24 1.32 -20.87
C PHE A 124 8.48 1.51 -22.18
N LEU A 125 9.17 2.06 -23.19
CA LEU A 125 8.56 2.40 -24.47
C LEU A 125 8.35 1.15 -25.32
N GLY A 126 7.16 1.01 -25.91
CA GLY A 126 6.85 -0.07 -26.84
C GLY A 126 7.14 -1.48 -26.30
N HIS A 127 6.81 -1.74 -25.04
CA HIS A 127 7.04 -3.03 -24.40
C HIS A 127 6.24 -4.13 -25.08
N ALA A 128 6.92 -5.20 -25.52
CA ALA A 128 6.29 -6.33 -26.18
C ALA A 128 5.58 -7.24 -25.18
N PRO A 129 4.40 -7.80 -25.50
CA PRO A 129 3.62 -8.58 -24.55
C PRO A 129 4.22 -9.98 -24.24
N ASP A 130 5.24 -10.41 -24.97
CA ASP A 130 5.93 -11.71 -24.81
C ASP A 130 7.32 -11.57 -24.14
N GLN A 131 7.65 -10.38 -23.62
CA GLN A 131 8.94 -10.09 -23.01
C GLN A 131 8.80 -9.88 -21.50
N ASP A 132 9.51 -10.67 -20.69
CA ASP A 132 9.59 -10.46 -19.24
C ASP A 132 10.18 -9.09 -18.91
N LEU A 133 9.57 -8.41 -17.93
CA LEU A 133 9.95 -7.09 -17.46
C LEU A 133 10.58 -7.16 -16.07
N PHE A 134 11.86 -6.83 -15.98
CA PHE A 134 12.55 -6.62 -14.70
C PHE A 134 12.88 -5.15 -14.51
N ILE A 135 12.27 -4.51 -13.49
CA ILE A 135 12.45 -3.07 -13.26
C ILE A 135 13.65 -2.72 -12.37
N GLY A 136 14.35 -3.73 -11.83
CA GLY A 136 15.43 -3.52 -10.87
C GLY A 136 14.90 -3.17 -9.47
N THR A 137 15.71 -2.42 -8.71
CA THR A 137 15.34 -1.90 -7.39
C THR A 137 15.06 -0.42 -7.47
N LEU A 138 13.88 0.00 -6.99
CA LEU A 138 13.48 1.39 -6.89
C LEU A 138 13.40 1.78 -5.42
N VAL A 139 13.89 2.98 -5.10
CA VAL A 139 13.93 3.50 -3.74
C VAL A 139 13.13 4.79 -3.66
N ALA A 140 12.09 4.81 -2.83
CA ALA A 140 11.36 6.02 -2.48
C ALA A 140 12.20 6.86 -1.50
N ILE A 141 12.69 8.01 -1.96
CA ILE A 141 13.54 8.89 -1.16
C ILE A 141 12.70 9.94 -0.40
N PRO A 142 13.25 10.59 0.65
CA PRO A 142 12.54 11.66 1.35
C PRO A 142 12.17 12.79 0.38
N GLY A 143 10.97 13.33 0.52
CA GLY A 143 10.38 14.34 -0.38
C GLY A 143 9.86 13.78 -1.71
N ALA A 144 10.06 12.47 -1.97
CA ALA A 144 9.59 11.80 -3.18
C ALA A 144 8.87 10.46 -2.85
N GLY A 145 8.15 10.43 -1.72
CA GLY A 145 7.30 9.32 -1.32
C GLY A 145 7.87 8.45 -0.19
N GLY A 146 9.12 8.67 0.23
CA GLY A 146 9.72 7.95 1.36
C GLY A 146 8.87 8.04 2.63
N GLU A 147 8.29 9.22 2.89
CA GLU A 147 7.36 9.50 3.99
C GLU A 147 6.14 8.57 3.95
N ALA A 148 5.45 8.51 2.81
CA ALA A 148 4.22 7.73 2.70
C ALA A 148 4.48 6.23 2.88
N PHE A 149 5.63 5.73 2.40
CA PHE A 149 6.00 4.34 2.57
C PHE A 149 6.52 4.02 3.97
N ASN A 150 7.15 4.97 4.65
CA ASN A 150 7.42 4.85 6.07
C ASN A 150 6.11 4.73 6.89
N LEU A 151 5.14 5.62 6.64
CA LEU A 151 3.83 5.55 7.30
C LEU A 151 3.11 4.22 7.04
N LEU A 152 3.18 3.69 5.80
CA LEU A 152 2.66 2.35 5.49
C LEU A 152 3.38 1.27 6.30
N ASP A 153 4.70 1.32 6.38
CA ASP A 153 5.49 0.30 7.08
C ASP A 153 5.20 0.30 8.59
N VAL A 154 5.06 1.49 9.18
CA VAL A 154 4.69 1.68 10.59
C VAL A 154 3.26 1.20 10.86
N ALA A 155 2.30 1.52 10.00
CA ALA A 155 0.95 0.99 10.11
C ALA A 155 0.91 -0.55 9.97
N ASN A 156 1.78 -1.14 9.12
CA ASN A 156 1.94 -2.58 9.03
C ASN A 156 2.46 -3.19 10.33
N MET A 157 3.44 -2.56 10.99
CA MET A 157 3.91 -3.01 12.31
C MET A 157 2.78 -2.98 13.35
N GLY A 158 1.97 -1.91 13.38
CA GLY A 158 0.80 -1.84 14.26
C GLY A 158 -0.26 -2.90 13.93
N SER A 159 -0.47 -3.21 12.64
CA SER A 159 -1.33 -4.32 12.21
C SER A 159 -0.82 -5.67 12.72
N ASP A 160 0.48 -5.93 12.59
CA ASP A 160 1.08 -7.20 13.00
C ASP A 160 1.00 -7.36 14.54
N TYR A 161 1.19 -6.26 15.28
CA TYR A 161 0.97 -6.25 16.73
C TYR A 161 -0.49 -6.55 17.10
N LEU A 162 -1.46 -5.93 16.42
CA LEU A 162 -2.89 -6.24 16.62
C LEU A 162 -3.19 -7.73 16.41
N VAL A 163 -2.64 -8.30 15.33
CA VAL A 163 -2.78 -9.72 15.01
C VAL A 163 -2.12 -10.59 16.09
N SER A 164 -1.00 -10.18 16.66
CA SER A 164 -0.36 -10.90 17.76
C SER A 164 -1.22 -10.96 19.03
N LEU A 165 -2.02 -9.92 19.29
CA LEU A 165 -2.88 -9.83 20.47
C LEU A 165 -4.22 -10.56 20.31
N ARG A 166 -4.81 -10.49 19.11
CA ARG A 166 -6.18 -10.97 18.85
C ARG A 166 -6.27 -12.20 17.95
N GLY A 167 -5.15 -12.61 17.35
CA GLY A 167 -5.15 -13.53 16.22
C GLY A 167 -5.50 -12.84 14.90
N PRO A 168 -5.31 -13.54 13.77
CA PRO A 168 -5.63 -13.01 12.46
C PRO A 168 -7.13 -12.85 12.26
N GLY A 169 -7.55 -11.77 11.60
CA GLY A 169 -8.95 -11.54 11.26
C GLY A 169 -9.18 -10.23 10.53
N PRO A 170 -10.40 -10.02 10.01
CA PRO A 170 -10.74 -8.78 9.32
C PRO A 170 -10.74 -7.60 10.29
N ALA A 171 -10.41 -6.44 9.75
CA ALA A 171 -10.41 -5.16 10.45
C ALA A 171 -10.91 -4.06 9.50
N PRO A 172 -11.53 -2.98 10.02
CA PRO A 172 -11.84 -1.81 9.20
C PRO A 172 -10.57 -1.25 8.57
N THR A 173 -10.61 -0.84 7.30
CA THR A 173 -9.45 -0.20 6.65
C THR A 173 -9.00 1.02 7.46
N LEU A 174 -7.71 1.08 7.78
CA LEU A 174 -7.07 2.26 8.35
C LEU A 174 -6.68 3.21 7.22
N LEU A 175 -7.30 4.38 7.21
CA LEU A 175 -6.96 5.44 6.27
C LEU A 175 -5.99 6.42 6.94
N VAL A 176 -4.82 6.64 6.34
CA VAL A 176 -3.86 7.66 6.77
C VAL A 176 -3.82 8.76 5.71
N ILE A 177 -4.31 9.94 6.06
CA ILE A 177 -4.17 11.14 5.24
C ILE A 177 -2.83 11.76 5.58
N PHE A 178 -1.90 11.74 4.64
CA PHE A 178 -0.61 12.40 4.75
C PHE A 178 -0.57 13.68 3.90
N ASN A 179 0.23 14.66 4.32
CA ASN A 179 0.31 15.99 3.71
C ASN A 179 -0.93 16.85 3.94
N ALA A 180 -1.52 16.77 5.15
CA ALA A 180 -2.57 17.68 5.56
C ALA A 180 -2.06 19.13 5.64
N SER A 181 -2.91 20.09 5.28
CA SER A 181 -2.56 21.51 5.21
C SER A 181 -2.11 22.10 6.55
N ASN A 182 -2.63 21.58 7.67
CA ASN A 182 -2.21 21.99 9.01
C ASN A 182 -0.86 21.32 9.35
N PRO A 183 0.23 22.09 9.54
CA PRO A 183 1.57 21.55 9.76
C PRO A 183 1.79 20.95 11.16
N ASN A 184 0.83 21.05 12.08
CA ASN A 184 0.95 20.53 13.45
C ASN A 184 -0.17 19.54 13.81
N LEU A 185 -0.85 18.98 12.80
CA LEU A 185 -1.98 18.09 13.01
C LEU A 185 -1.54 16.63 13.02
N SER A 186 -1.81 15.96 14.13
CA SER A 186 -2.00 14.52 14.21
C SER A 186 -3.34 14.27 14.90
N SER A 187 -4.21 13.45 14.31
CA SER A 187 -5.51 13.13 14.92
C SER A 187 -6.15 11.90 14.30
N THR A 188 -6.85 11.12 15.11
CA THR A 188 -7.75 10.05 14.66
C THR A 188 -9.23 10.44 14.75
N VAL A 189 -9.98 10.19 13.69
CA VAL A 189 -11.44 10.23 13.67
C VAL A 189 -11.97 8.96 13.01
N GLY A 190 -12.67 8.12 13.78
CA GLY A 190 -13.15 6.83 13.31
C GLY A 190 -11.99 5.93 12.88
N ASN A 191 -11.92 5.61 11.59
CA ASN A 191 -10.85 4.82 11.00
C ASN A 191 -9.81 5.65 10.23
N THR A 192 -9.83 6.97 10.39
CA THR A 192 -8.98 7.90 9.63
C THR A 192 -8.01 8.61 10.56
N ILE A 193 -6.72 8.45 10.28
CA ILE A 193 -5.64 9.24 10.86
C ILE A 193 -5.32 10.39 9.89
N THR A 194 -5.18 11.60 10.41
CA THR A 194 -4.68 12.75 9.63
C THR A 194 -3.31 13.15 10.17
N GLN A 195 -2.32 13.19 9.28
CA GLN A 195 -0.93 13.55 9.56
C GLN A 195 -0.53 14.82 8.80
N ALA A 196 0.17 15.71 9.49
CA ALA A 196 0.74 16.92 8.93
C ALA A 196 1.78 16.63 7.84
N ARG A 197 2.08 17.65 7.01
CA ARG A 197 3.04 17.54 5.90
C ARG A 197 4.48 17.20 6.27
N ASN A 198 4.87 17.43 7.52
CA ASN A 198 6.19 17.13 8.06
C ASN A 198 6.21 15.87 8.94
N ALA A 199 5.06 15.21 9.15
CA ALA A 199 4.92 14.08 10.08
C ALA A 199 5.16 12.71 9.41
N GLY A 200 5.76 12.69 8.22
CA GLY A 200 5.99 11.47 7.44
C GLY A 200 6.92 10.44 8.09
N TYR A 201 7.65 10.85 9.13
CA TYR A 201 8.60 10.05 9.90
C TYR A 201 8.31 10.07 11.41
N ASP A 202 7.13 10.56 11.80
CA ASP A 202 6.72 10.64 13.21
C ASP A 202 6.08 9.30 13.64
N ASP A 203 6.88 8.23 13.62
CA ASP A 203 6.38 6.86 13.73
C ASP A 203 5.61 6.62 15.03
N THR A 204 6.11 7.14 16.15
CA THR A 204 5.44 7.03 17.45
C THR A 204 4.12 7.78 17.49
N VAL A 205 4.02 8.89 16.76
CA VAL A 205 2.79 9.69 16.66
C VAL A 205 1.77 8.94 15.81
N LEU A 206 2.17 8.41 14.64
CA LEU A 206 1.28 7.58 13.83
C LEU A 206 0.75 6.37 14.63
N LEU A 207 1.62 5.71 15.40
CA LEU A 207 1.21 4.57 16.22
C LEU A 207 0.32 4.98 17.40
N HIS A 208 0.53 6.15 18.01
CA HIS A 208 -0.40 6.72 18.98
C HIS A 208 -1.80 6.87 18.37
N GLU A 209 -1.90 7.50 17.21
CA GLU A 209 -3.17 7.65 16.49
C GLU A 209 -3.77 6.29 16.10
N MET A 210 -2.94 5.31 15.76
CA MET A 210 -3.41 3.95 15.51
C MET A 210 -3.97 3.29 16.78
N GLY A 211 -3.46 3.63 17.96
CA GLY A 211 -4.03 3.21 19.24
C GLY A 211 -5.47 3.68 19.42
N HIS A 212 -5.77 4.92 19.03
CA HIS A 212 -7.14 5.43 18.97
C HIS A 212 -8.01 4.66 17.97
N TYR A 213 -7.47 4.34 16.79
CA TYR A 213 -8.17 3.48 15.82
C TYR A 213 -8.51 2.11 16.41
N VAL A 214 -7.59 1.51 17.18
CA VAL A 214 -7.80 0.20 17.81
C VAL A 214 -8.90 0.26 18.86
N VAL A 215 -8.89 1.28 19.74
CA VAL A 215 -9.95 1.49 20.73
C VAL A 215 -11.30 1.67 20.03
N ASN A 216 -11.36 2.55 19.03
CA ASN A 216 -12.60 2.81 18.29
C ASN A 216 -13.13 1.55 17.57
N SER A 217 -12.25 0.68 17.06
CA SER A 217 -12.64 -0.46 16.22
C SER A 217 -12.87 -1.76 17.01
N PHE A 218 -12.24 -1.92 18.17
CA PHE A 218 -12.19 -3.21 18.88
C PHE A 218 -12.52 -3.14 20.37
N SER A 219 -12.92 -1.96 20.88
CA SER A 219 -13.35 -1.79 22.26
C SER A 219 -14.81 -1.34 22.37
N LYS A 220 -15.28 -1.15 23.59
CA LYS A 220 -16.55 -0.47 23.91
C LYS A 220 -16.29 0.83 24.69
N SER A 221 -15.22 1.56 24.35
CA SER A 221 -14.95 2.86 24.99
C SER A 221 -16.15 3.79 24.82
N ASP A 222 -16.56 4.41 25.92
CA ASP A 222 -17.55 5.47 26.01
C ASP A 222 -16.89 6.84 26.26
N SER A 223 -15.56 6.91 26.11
CA SER A 223 -14.84 8.18 26.12
C SER A 223 -15.42 9.13 25.07
N PRO A 224 -15.74 10.38 25.45
CA PRO A 224 -16.26 11.35 24.50
C PRO A 224 -15.20 11.81 23.47
N GLY A 225 -13.94 11.44 23.67
CA GLY A 225 -12.81 12.00 22.91
C GLY A 225 -12.73 13.52 23.07
N GLY A 226 -12.13 14.17 22.07
CA GLY A 226 -12.18 15.62 21.93
C GLY A 226 -10.85 16.33 22.19
N VAL A 227 -10.86 17.63 21.88
CA VAL A 227 -9.68 18.50 22.03
C VAL A 227 -9.33 18.64 23.51
N HIS A 228 -8.05 18.49 23.80
CA HIS A 228 -7.49 18.63 25.14
C HIS A 228 -6.06 19.15 25.08
N HIS A 229 -5.58 19.66 26.21
CA HIS A 229 -4.27 20.27 26.35
C HIS A 229 -3.57 19.81 27.64
N LEU A 230 -2.24 19.81 27.65
CA LEU A 230 -1.44 19.46 28.83
C LEU A 230 -1.73 20.34 30.06
N SER A 231 -2.33 21.51 29.86
CA SER A 231 -2.71 22.44 30.94
C SER A 231 -4.09 22.21 31.52
N ASP A 232 -4.87 21.24 31.00
CA ASP A 232 -6.25 21.02 31.41
C ASP A 232 -6.29 20.38 32.81
N CYS A 233 -6.74 21.15 33.80
CA CYS A 233 -6.77 20.69 35.20
C CYS A 233 -8.06 19.93 35.57
N ASP A 234 -9.08 19.96 34.71
CA ASP A 234 -10.39 19.32 34.91
C ASP A 234 -10.72 18.33 33.77
N GLN A 235 -9.71 17.61 33.28
CA GLN A 235 -9.86 16.70 32.14
C GLN A 235 -10.72 15.48 32.49
N ASN A 236 -11.53 15.02 31.53
CA ASN A 236 -12.31 13.80 31.68
C ASN A 236 -11.38 12.59 31.88
N LEU A 237 -11.58 11.81 32.95
CA LEU A 237 -10.75 10.65 33.27
C LEU A 237 -10.78 9.56 32.18
N MET A 238 -11.91 9.41 31.47
CA MET A 238 -12.03 8.45 30.36
C MET A 238 -11.18 8.90 29.17
N LEU A 239 -11.12 10.20 28.90
CA LEU A 239 -10.25 10.77 27.88
C LEU A 239 -8.77 10.57 28.25
N ALA A 240 -8.40 10.85 29.50
CA ALA A 240 -7.04 10.64 29.97
C ALA A 240 -6.60 9.16 29.87
N PHE A 241 -7.52 8.22 30.16
CA PHE A 241 -7.27 6.80 29.98
C PHE A 241 -7.06 6.43 28.51
N ASP A 242 -7.91 6.90 27.60
CA ASP A 242 -7.81 6.58 26.17
C ASP A 242 -6.54 7.16 25.53
N GLU A 243 -6.13 8.38 25.88
CA GLU A 243 -4.84 8.94 25.43
C GLU A 243 -3.64 8.15 25.99
N GLY A 244 -3.71 7.76 27.27
CA GLY A 244 -2.69 6.90 27.88
C GLY A 244 -2.61 5.53 27.21
N HIS A 245 -3.75 4.92 26.87
CA HIS A 245 -3.82 3.68 26.11
C HIS A 245 -3.22 3.86 24.71
N ALA A 246 -3.58 4.93 23.99
CA ALA A 246 -3.06 5.21 22.66
C ALA A 246 -1.52 5.34 22.67
N THR A 247 -0.97 6.04 23.68
CA THR A 247 0.47 6.12 23.88
C THR A 247 1.07 4.74 24.21
N ALA A 248 0.46 3.99 25.12
CA ALA A 248 0.94 2.66 25.51
C ALA A 248 0.94 1.69 24.32
N TRP A 249 -0.09 1.74 23.46
CA TRP A 249 -0.14 1.00 22.20
C TRP A 249 1.06 1.33 21.33
N GLY A 250 1.30 2.62 21.08
CA GLY A 250 2.37 3.03 20.18
C GLY A 250 3.76 2.65 20.66
N GLN A 251 4.00 2.74 21.97
CA GLN A 251 5.26 2.29 22.59
C GLN A 251 5.38 0.77 22.74
N SER A 252 4.29 0.00 22.53
CA SER A 252 4.36 -1.47 22.57
C SER A 252 4.64 -2.09 21.20
N VAL A 253 4.35 -1.36 20.12
CA VAL A 253 4.61 -1.82 18.75
C VAL A 253 6.10 -1.72 18.40
N ARG A 254 6.81 -0.74 18.96
CA ARG A 254 8.20 -0.42 18.62
C ARG A 254 9.14 -0.59 19.81
#